data_AF-A0A7V6A5J4-F1
#
_entry.id   AF-A0A7V6A5J4-F1
#
_cell.length_a   1.000
_cell.length_b   1.000
_cell.length_c   1.000
_cell.angle_alpha   90.00
_cell.angle_beta   90.00
_cell.angle_gamma   90.00
#
_symmetry.space_group_name_H-M   'P 1'
#
loop_
_entity.id
_entity.type
_entity.pdbx_description
1 polymer ?
#
loop_
_entity_poly.entity_id
_entity_poly.type
_entity_poly.pdbx_seq_one_letter_code
_entity_poly.pdbx_strand_id
1 'polypeptide(L)' 'MEKKTDVLLLAMFFGVMAFCLVARAAAGREPQAGMNIGNVSFSAPITAEDAAYLGLSGQTPFTLRDIKSPYVVIESMHTT' A
#
# COMPACT_ATOMS: atom_id res chain seq x y z
N MET A 1 30.26 -19.10 23.30
CA MET A 1 29.66 -18.90 21.96
C MET A 1 28.41 -18.02 22.01
N GLU A 2 27.80 -17.82 23.19
CA GLU A 2 26.51 -17.14 23.37
C GLU A 2 26.54 -15.62 23.14
N LYS A 3 27.56 -14.90 23.62
CA LYS A 3 27.65 -13.43 23.49
C LYS A 3 27.59 -12.91 22.05
N LYS A 4 28.04 -13.69 21.05
CA LYS A 4 28.00 -13.29 19.64
C LYS A 4 26.59 -13.43 19.04
N THR A 5 25.86 -14.46 19.48
CA THR A 5 24.48 -14.71 19.07
C THR A 5 23.54 -13.67 19.68
N ASP A 6 23.77 -13.28 20.94
CA ASP A 6 22.99 -12.25 21.63
C ASP A 6 23.15 -10.87 20.95
N VAL A 7 24.38 -10.53 20.56
CA VAL A 7 24.67 -9.29 19.83
C VAL A 7 24.02 -9.30 18.44
N LEU A 8 24.01 -10.44 17.74
CA LEU A 8 23.38 -10.58 16.43
C LEU A 8 21.85 -10.41 16.53
N LEU A 9 21.22 -11.05 17.52
CA LEU A 9 19.78 -10.93 17.79
C LEU A 9 19.39 -9.50 18.11
N LEU A 10 20.16 -8.82 18.95
CA LEU A 10 19.91 -7.43 19.30
C LEU A 10 20.02 -6.50 18.08
N ALA A 11 21.06 -6.69 17.25
CA ALA A 11 21.24 -5.91 16.02
C ALA A 11 20.10 -6.14 15.02
N MET A 12 19.61 -7.38 14.89
CA MET A 12 18.47 -7.69 14.03
C MET A 12 17.18 -7.03 14.54
N PHE A 13 16.97 -7.02 15.87
CA PHE A 13 15.82 -6.38 16.49
C PHE A 13 15.82 -4.86 16.26
N PHE A 14 16.97 -4.19 16.45
CA PHE A 14 17.11 -2.77 16.12
C PHE A 14 16.96 -2.47 14.63
N GLY A 15 17.45 -3.34 13.76
CA GLY A 15 17.28 -3.22 12.31
C GLY A 15 15.82 -3.29 11.88
N VAL A 16 15.05 -4.24 12.42
CA VAL A 16 13.62 -4.37 12.15
C VAL A 16 12.84 -3.18 12.72
N MET A 17 13.18 -2.73 13.93
CA MET A 17 12.53 -1.57 14.55
C MET A 17 12.75 -0.29 13.74
N ALA A 18 13.98 -0.08 13.25
CA ALA A 18 14.31 1.05 12.38
C ALA A 18 13.55 0.99 11.04
N PHE A 19 13.43 -0.20 10.43
CA PHE A 19 12.64 -0.39 9.21
C PHE A 19 11.15 -0.06 9.41
N CYS A 20 10.57 -0.52 10.52
CA CYS A 20 9.18 -0.21 10.88
C CYS A 20 8.91 1.28 11.10
N LEU A 21 9.88 2.01 11.67
CA LEU A 21 9.78 3.47 11.87
C LEU A 21 9.79 4.23 10.53
N VAL A 22 10.65 3.85 9.59
CA VAL A 22 10.72 4.48 8.26
C VAL A 22 9.46 4.18 7.44
N ALA A 23 8.90 2.97 7.54
CA ALA A 23 7.66 2.59 6.86
C ALA A 23 6.46 3.46 7.31
N ARG A 24 6.43 3.92 8.56
CA ARG A 24 5.37 4.80 9.07
C ARG A 24 5.49 6.25 8.60
N ALA A 25 6.70 6.74 8.33
CA ALA A 25 6.92 8.10 7.83
C ALA A 25 6.48 8.28 6.36
N ALA A 26 6.26 7.19 5.63
CA ALA A 26 5.77 7.22 4.23
C ALA A 26 4.27 7.51 4.11
N ALA A 27 3.51 7.47 5.21
CA ALA A 27 2.05 7.59 5.21
C ALA A 27 1.50 9.00 4.89
N GLY A 28 2.36 10.00 4.66
CA GLY A 28 1.94 11.40 4.46
C GLY A 28 2.57 12.12 3.27
N ARG A 29 3.21 11.41 2.34
CA ARG A 29 3.76 12.04 1.13
C ARG A 29 2.72 12.07 0.03
N GLU A 30 2.52 13.26 -0.56
CA GLU A 30 1.70 13.40 -1.77
C GLU A 30 2.26 12.51 -2.90
N PRO A 31 1.39 11.89 -3.72
CA PRO A 31 1.80 11.15 -4.89
C PRO A 31 2.58 12.06 -5.85
N GLN A 32 3.76 11.60 -6.29
CA GLN A 32 4.58 12.33 -7.26
C GLN A 32 4.42 11.73 -8.66
N ALA A 33 4.53 12.56 -9.70
CA ALA A 33 4.57 12.09 -11.08
C ALA A 33 5.69 11.05 -11.26
N GLY A 34 5.39 9.95 -11.94
CA GLY A 34 6.32 8.82 -12.14
C GLY A 34 6.32 7.76 -11.03
N MET A 35 5.54 7.95 -9.96
CA MET A 35 5.37 6.94 -8.92
C MET A 35 4.56 5.73 -9.44
N ASN A 36 5.04 4.51 -9.21
CA ASN A 36 4.28 3.30 -9.55
C ASN A 36 3.29 2.97 -8.44
N ILE A 37 2.05 3.43 -8.60
CA ILE A 37 0.96 3.19 -7.65
C ILE A 37 0.07 2.01 -8.05
N GLY A 38 0.40 1.30 -9.13
CA GLY A 38 -0.49 0.27 -9.68
C GLY A 38 -0.82 -0.88 -8.73
N ASN A 39 0.00 -1.12 -7.71
CA ASN A 39 -0.19 -2.17 -6.71
C ASN A 39 -1.02 -1.71 -5.48
N VAL A 40 -1.53 -0.48 -5.47
CA VAL A 40 -2.40 -0.02 -4.39
C VAL A 40 -3.71 -0.81 -4.45
N SER A 41 -4.02 -1.50 -3.35
CA SER A 41 -5.21 -2.34 -3.23
C SER A 41 -6.39 -1.56 -2.63
N PHE A 42 -7.57 -1.87 -3.13
CA PHE A 42 -8.86 -1.34 -2.70
C PHE A 42 -9.75 -2.50 -2.27
N SER A 43 -10.66 -2.20 -1.34
CA SER A 43 -11.73 -3.11 -0.96
C SER A 43 -12.64 -3.40 -2.15
N ALA A 44 -13.44 -4.46 -2.05
CA ALA A 44 -14.47 -4.75 -3.04
C ALA A 44 -15.41 -3.53 -3.26
N PRO A 45 -15.80 -3.26 -4.51
CA PRO A 45 -16.88 -2.31 -4.80
C PRO A 45 -18.16 -2.63 -4.02
N ILE A 46 -18.90 -1.60 -3.62
CA ILE A 46 -20.11 -1.75 -2.80
C ILE A 46 -21.25 -2.37 -3.62
N THR A 47 -21.35 -1.99 -4.89
CA THR A 47 -22.40 -2.45 -5.80
C THR A 47 -21.83 -3.07 -7.07
N ALA A 48 -22.67 -3.78 -7.84
CA ALA A 48 -22.27 -4.35 -9.12
C ALA A 48 -22.09 -3.26 -10.17
N GLU A 49 -22.87 -2.19 -10.06
CA GLU A 49 -22.78 -0.99 -10.87
C GLU A 49 -21.43 -0.29 -10.71
N ASP A 50 -20.93 -0.17 -9.47
CA ASP A 50 -19.60 0.39 -9.20
C ASP A 50 -18.49 -0.46 -9.83
N ALA A 51 -18.60 -1.79 -9.73
CA ALA A 51 -17.65 -2.70 -10.35
C ALA A 51 -17.65 -2.54 -11.89
N ALA A 52 -18.83 -2.42 -12.50
CA ALA A 52 -18.97 -2.22 -13.93
C ALA A 52 -18.42 -0.86 -14.39
N TYR A 53 -18.68 0.21 -13.63
CA TYR A 53 -18.13 1.55 -13.89
C TYR A 53 -16.60 1.54 -13.90
N LEU A 54 -15.98 0.79 -12.98
CA LEU A 54 -14.53 0.62 -12.89
C LEU A 54 -13.97 -0.39 -13.93
N GLY A 55 -14.82 -1.09 -14.67
CA GLY A 55 -14.41 -2.13 -15.63
C GLY A 55 -13.92 -3.43 -15.00
N LEU A 56 -14.26 -3.66 -13.73
CA LEU A 56 -13.89 -4.82 -12.94
C LEU A 56 -14.81 -6.01 -13.26
N SER A 57 -14.32 -7.23 -13.03
CA SER A 57 -15.08 -8.47 -13.29
C SER A 57 -16.12 -8.80 -12.21
N GLY A 58 -16.15 -8.05 -11.09
CA GLY A 58 -17.09 -8.28 -10.00
C GLY A 58 -16.77 -7.49 -8.74
N GLN A 59 -17.53 -7.76 -7.67
CA GLN A 59 -17.35 -7.13 -6.35
C GLN A 59 -16.28 -7.86 -5.52
N THR A 60 -15.05 -7.85 -6.01
CA THR A 60 -13.89 -8.41 -5.30
C THR A 60 -12.86 -7.31 -5.03
N PRO A 61 -11.99 -7.48 -4.01
CA PRO A 61 -10.83 -6.60 -3.86
C PRO A 61 -10.05 -6.49 -5.17
N PHE A 62 -9.53 -5.31 -5.45
CA PHE A 62 -8.88 -4.98 -6.72
C PHE A 62 -7.72 -4.01 -6.51
N THR A 63 -6.91 -3.80 -7.55
CA THR A 63 -5.82 -2.83 -7.59
C THR A 63 -6.06 -1.77 -8.66
N LEU A 64 -5.33 -0.65 -8.62
CA LEU A 64 -5.43 0.35 -9.70
C LEU A 64 -5.15 -0.20 -11.10
N ARG A 65 -4.35 -1.25 -11.22
CA ARG A 65 -4.06 -1.91 -12.50
C ARG A 65 -5.25 -2.66 -13.08
N ASP A 66 -6.20 -3.04 -12.24
CA ASP A 66 -7.38 -3.79 -12.65
C ASP A 66 -8.45 -2.87 -13.26
N ILE A 67 -8.37 -1.56 -13.00
CA ILE A 67 -9.29 -0.56 -13.55
C ILE A 67 -9.02 -0.39 -15.05
N LYS A 68 -10.06 -0.59 -15.87
CA LYS A 68 -9.95 -0.49 -17.33
C LYS A 68 -10.26 0.93 -17.82
N SER A 69 -9.44 1.90 -17.38
CA SER A 69 -9.56 3.30 -17.79
C SER A 69 -8.21 3.87 -18.20
N PRO A 70 -8.14 4.74 -19.23
CA PRO A 70 -6.91 5.43 -19.59
C PRO A 70 -6.43 6.41 -18.51
N TYR A 71 -7.35 6.93 -17.69
CA TYR A 71 -7.06 7.86 -16.60
C TYR A 71 -7.93 7.58 -15.38
N VAL A 72 -7.35 7.72 -14.19
CA VAL A 72 -8.05 7.54 -12.91
C VAL A 72 -7.70 8.73 -12.01
N VAL A 73 -8.72 9.34 -11.42
CA VAL A 73 -8.57 10.34 -10.36
C VAL A 73 -8.77 9.65 -9.03
N ILE A 74 -7.81 9.81 -8.12
CA ILE A 74 -7.85 9.20 -6.79
C ILE A 74 -7.84 10.32 -5.78
N GLU A 75 -8.90 10.37 -4.99
CA GLU A 75 -8.98 11.25 -3.84
C GLU A 75 -8.55 10.47 -2.60
N SER A 76 -7.48 10.91 -1.95
CA SER A 76 -7.03 10.39 -0.67
C SER A 76 -7.21 11.47 0.38
N MET A 77 -8.05 11.21 1.37
CA MET A 77 -8.26 12.11 2.50
C MET A 77 -7.59 11.54 3.73
N HIS A 78 -6.68 12.32 4.31
CA HIS A 78 -6.01 11.96 5.56
C HIS A 78 -6.78 12.61 6.72
N THR A 79 -7.73 11.87 7.30
CA THR A 79 -8.45 12.31 8.49
C THR A 79 -7.67 11.86 9.73
N THR A 80 -6.74 12.71 10.17
CA THR A 80 -6.04 12.53 11.46
C THR A 80 -6.98 12.81 12.63
#